data_AF-A0A0F8D4T4-F1
#
_entry.id   AF-A0A0F8D4T4-F1
#
_cell.length_a   1.000
_cell.length_b   1.000
_cell.length_c   1.000
_cell.angle_alpha   90.00
_cell.angle_beta   90.00
_cell.angle_gamma   90.00
#
_symmetry.space_group_name_H-M   'P 1'
#
loop_
_entity.id
_entity.type
_entity.pdbx_description
1 polymer ?
#
loop_
_entity_poly.entity_id
_entity_poly.type
_entity_poly.pdbx_seq_one_letter_code
_entity_poly.pdbx_strand_id
1 'polypeptide(L)'
;MIKKKFGIGILLLAMLVGMALIPSAMASTEEQQTDLTKDAAQLKIEALEAELGEEGMKEVADYLELQASLPDVVKRMPYRGLAFAATDPESQAIKMEYIDNFDVSEKEKERYKAGLQDIWDRYPDNITEDDYAFMSELGPMIEKEGLKNYKGEDIGVKWYANSHQDFAYYACDGSTYRNDAKDAADDPDASGFELPGYRYYNHYWDADWHVGGAPGCCDAYAGGAQIWADNGRMADAHHDFGIASHYLSDAGNPFHSAGAVDQVGNFVANLFTSNNHDLYENYIYNNWNSGVNFRSYVSSNTQSITVTDPEQAVKDNADYSAQYYDFIWDKVNNYPNTFDSYFYVQYYTLLCVQKTAKYNHGLYDYVM
;
A
#
# COMPACT_ATOMS: atom_id res chain seq x y z
N MET A 1 -5.12 24.43 -70.92
CA MET A 1 -5.60 25.25 -69.79
C MET A 1 -5.80 24.33 -68.59
N ILE A 2 -4.98 24.48 -67.54
CA ILE A 2 -5.37 24.96 -66.18
C ILE A 2 -6.11 23.84 -65.39
N LYS A 3 -5.72 23.34 -64.21
CA LYS A 3 -4.69 23.63 -63.20
C LYS A 3 -4.57 22.39 -62.28
N LYS A 4 -3.36 22.08 -61.78
CA LYS A 4 -3.14 21.33 -60.52
C LYS A 4 -3.66 22.16 -59.33
N LYS A 5 -4.13 21.51 -58.26
CA LYS A 5 -3.93 22.00 -56.87
C LYS A 5 -3.93 20.84 -55.86
N PHE A 6 -2.92 20.90 -54.99
CA PHE A 6 -2.67 20.16 -53.76
C PHE A 6 -3.71 20.45 -52.67
N GLY A 7 -3.80 19.56 -51.68
CA GLY A 7 -4.28 19.90 -50.33
C GLY A 7 -4.32 18.73 -49.34
N ILE A 8 -3.23 18.54 -48.58
CA ILE A 8 -3.19 18.43 -47.10
C ILE A 8 -4.14 17.36 -46.49
N GLY A 9 -3.67 16.21 -46.01
CA GLY A 9 -2.80 16.08 -44.84
C GLY A 9 -3.64 16.09 -43.56
N ILE A 10 -4.15 14.94 -43.10
CA ILE A 10 -4.82 14.81 -41.80
C ILE A 10 -3.86 14.12 -40.84
N LEU A 11 -3.39 14.92 -39.88
CA LEU A 11 -2.66 14.53 -38.68
C LEU A 11 -3.67 14.19 -37.56
N LEU A 12 -3.36 13.12 -36.83
CA LEU A 12 -3.55 12.87 -35.38
C LEU A 12 -4.62 13.67 -34.61
N LEU A 13 -5.50 12.93 -33.93
CA LEU A 13 -5.89 13.28 -32.55
C LEU A 13 -6.08 12.00 -31.73
N ALA A 14 -5.17 11.81 -30.78
CA ALA A 14 -5.31 10.92 -29.64
C ALA A 14 -6.18 11.61 -28.58
N MET A 15 -7.12 10.87 -27.99
CA MET A 15 -7.74 11.03 -26.65
C MET A 15 -9.13 10.43 -26.70
N LEU A 16 -9.29 9.26 -26.09
CA LEU A 16 -10.50 8.79 -25.38
C LEU A 16 -10.31 7.31 -25.03
N VAL A 17 -9.60 7.06 -23.94
CA VAL A 17 -9.79 5.83 -23.15
C VAL A 17 -10.22 6.31 -21.76
N GLY A 18 -11.45 6.82 -21.70
CA GLY A 18 -12.16 6.94 -20.44
C GLY A 18 -12.83 5.59 -20.20
N MET A 19 -12.16 4.68 -19.50
CA MET A 19 -12.78 3.46 -19.02
C MET A 19 -13.76 3.83 -17.92
N ALA A 20 -15.04 3.87 -18.28
CA ALA A 20 -16.13 3.75 -17.33
C ALA A 20 -16.19 2.27 -16.91
N LEU A 21 -15.64 1.95 -15.73
CA LEU A 21 -15.92 0.71 -15.02
C LEU A 21 -16.94 0.97 -13.91
N ILE A 22 -17.80 -0.03 -13.70
CA ILE A 22 -19.09 -0.01 -13.01
C ILE A 22 -18.92 0.33 -11.51
N PRO A 23 -19.83 1.12 -10.89
CA PRO A 23 -19.70 1.53 -9.49
C PRO A 23 -20.05 0.38 -8.54
N SER A 24 -19.06 -0.13 -7.80
CA SER A 24 -19.26 -0.40 -6.37
C SER A 24 -19.51 0.95 -5.69
N ALA A 25 -20.27 0.98 -4.59
CA ALA A 25 -20.64 2.24 -3.93
C ALA A 25 -19.39 2.98 -3.41
N MET A 26 -18.81 3.86 -4.24
CA MET A 26 -17.75 4.76 -3.83
C MET A 26 -18.37 5.87 -2.97
N ALA A 27 -17.98 5.95 -1.69
CA ALA A 27 -18.30 7.08 -0.82
C ALA A 27 -17.30 8.24 -0.99
N SER A 28 -16.22 8.02 -1.75
CA SER A 28 -15.26 9.03 -2.15
C SER A 28 -15.31 9.20 -3.67
N THR A 29 -15.66 10.41 -4.12
CA THR A 29 -15.39 10.81 -5.50
C THR A 29 -14.14 11.65 -5.48
N GLU A 30 -13.11 11.28 -6.23
CA GLU A 30 -12.21 12.30 -6.75
C GLU A 30 -13.10 13.21 -7.58
N GLU A 31 -13.48 14.37 -7.04
CA GLU A 31 -13.98 15.44 -7.90
C GLU A 31 -12.87 15.65 -8.92
N GLN A 32 -13.11 15.22 -10.15
CA GLN A 32 -12.28 15.56 -11.29
C GLN A 32 -12.55 17.05 -11.60
N GLN A 33 -12.16 17.92 -10.66
CA GLN A 33 -12.09 19.35 -10.86
C GLN A 33 -10.98 19.58 -11.87
N THR A 34 -11.38 19.80 -13.12
CA THR A 34 -10.51 20.05 -14.27
C THR A 34 -9.69 21.35 -14.17
N ASP A 35 -9.69 22.02 -13.01
CA ASP A 35 -9.11 23.35 -12.76
C ASP A 35 -8.37 23.46 -11.41
N LEU A 36 -7.96 22.35 -10.79
CA LEU A 36 -7.08 22.41 -9.61
C LEU A 36 -5.65 22.75 -10.02
N THR A 37 -5.07 23.77 -9.38
CA THR A 37 -3.64 24.07 -9.48
C THR A 37 -2.89 22.90 -8.86
N LYS A 38 -2.05 22.20 -9.65
CA LYS A 38 -1.24 21.08 -9.15
C LYS A 38 -0.36 21.54 -7.99
N ASP A 39 -0.40 20.80 -6.89
CA ASP A 39 0.51 21.04 -5.77
C ASP A 39 1.91 20.50 -6.07
N ALA A 40 2.87 20.81 -5.20
CA ALA A 40 4.25 20.43 -5.42
C ALA A 40 4.47 18.91 -5.27
N ALA A 41 3.65 18.22 -4.46
CA ALA A 41 3.69 16.76 -4.37
C ALA A 41 3.31 16.10 -5.70
N GLN A 42 2.24 16.56 -6.36
CA GLN A 42 1.79 16.05 -7.66
C GLN A 42 2.83 16.32 -8.75
N LEU A 43 3.42 17.52 -8.78
CA LEU A 43 4.47 17.84 -9.74
C LEU A 43 5.72 16.96 -9.59
N LYS A 44 6.05 16.50 -8.38
CA LYS A 44 7.15 15.55 -8.15
C LYS A 44 6.82 14.16 -8.70
N ILE A 45 5.60 13.68 -8.51
CA ILE A 45 5.16 12.41 -9.12
C ILE A 45 5.24 12.50 -10.63
N GLU A 46 4.71 13.55 -11.24
CA GLU A 46 4.76 13.74 -12.70
C GLU A 46 6.19 13.86 -13.24
N ALA A 47 7.12 14.41 -12.46
CA ALA A 47 8.53 14.42 -12.83
C ALA A 47 9.13 12.99 -12.83
N LEU A 48 8.77 12.15 -11.87
CA LEU A 48 9.17 10.74 -11.84
C LEU A 48 8.56 9.94 -13.00
N GLU A 49 7.28 10.18 -13.32
CA GLU A 49 6.61 9.58 -14.48
C GLU A 49 7.30 10.02 -15.79
N ALA A 50 7.74 11.27 -15.89
CA ALA A 50 8.50 11.76 -17.03
C ALA A 50 9.90 11.13 -17.12
N GLU A 51 10.54 10.82 -15.98
CA GLU A 51 11.82 10.09 -15.94
C GLU A 51 11.66 8.61 -16.35
N LEU A 52 10.56 7.96 -15.94
CA LEU A 52 10.17 6.62 -16.43
C LEU A 52 9.97 6.59 -17.95
N GLY A 53 9.40 7.66 -18.48
CA GLY A 53 9.04 7.76 -19.90
C GLY A 53 7.92 6.78 -20.28
N GLU A 54 7.62 6.72 -21.57
CA GLU A 54 6.49 5.95 -22.10
C GLU A 54 6.62 4.43 -21.82
N GLU A 55 7.83 3.87 -21.93
CA GLU A 55 8.08 2.45 -21.68
C GLU A 55 7.91 2.10 -20.20
N GLY A 56 8.47 2.90 -19.29
CA GLY A 56 8.32 2.65 -17.86
C GLY A 56 6.89 2.86 -17.37
N MET A 57 6.18 3.87 -17.89
CA MET A 57 4.76 4.07 -17.58
C MET A 57 3.87 2.97 -18.16
N LYS A 58 4.28 2.34 -19.27
CA LYS A 58 3.60 1.14 -19.76
C LYS A 58 3.77 -0.03 -18.80
N GLU A 59 4.95 -0.25 -18.24
CA GLU A 59 5.17 -1.31 -17.24
C GLU A 59 4.30 -1.09 -15.99
N VAL A 60 4.17 0.16 -15.52
CA VAL A 60 3.24 0.52 -14.44
C VAL A 60 1.79 0.19 -14.83
N ALA A 61 1.36 0.55 -16.03
CA ALA A 61 0.01 0.31 -16.50
C ALA A 61 -0.29 -1.20 -16.66
N ASP A 62 0.62 -1.95 -17.25
CA ASP A 62 0.51 -3.41 -17.44
C ASP A 62 0.45 -4.11 -16.07
N TYR A 63 1.25 -3.66 -15.07
CA TYR A 63 1.19 -4.15 -13.70
C TYR A 63 -0.18 -3.89 -13.04
N LEU A 64 -0.67 -2.65 -13.11
CA LEU A 64 -1.96 -2.29 -12.51
C LEU A 64 -3.14 -2.98 -13.20
N GLU A 65 -3.08 -3.17 -14.52
CA GLU A 65 -4.08 -3.95 -15.26
C GLU A 65 -4.10 -5.41 -14.81
N LEU A 66 -2.91 -6.02 -14.64
CA LEU A 66 -2.82 -7.36 -14.07
C LEU A 66 -3.46 -7.43 -12.68
N GLN A 67 -3.04 -6.58 -11.75
CA GLN A 67 -3.55 -6.56 -10.37
C GLN A 67 -5.07 -6.36 -10.30
N ALA A 68 -5.61 -5.47 -11.13
CA ALA A 68 -7.05 -5.26 -11.24
C ALA A 68 -7.79 -6.50 -11.78
N SER A 69 -7.18 -7.24 -12.71
CA SER A 69 -7.75 -8.43 -13.35
C SER A 69 -7.66 -9.72 -12.53
N LEU A 70 -6.84 -9.74 -11.47
CA LEU A 70 -6.64 -10.95 -10.68
C LEU A 70 -7.97 -11.49 -10.10
N PRO A 71 -8.25 -12.79 -10.23
CA PRO A 71 -9.39 -13.41 -9.55
C PRO A 71 -9.31 -13.25 -8.03
N ASP A 72 -10.47 -13.16 -7.35
CA ASP A 72 -10.54 -13.09 -5.88
C ASP A 72 -9.73 -14.20 -5.20
N VAL A 73 -9.73 -15.42 -5.77
CA VAL A 73 -8.97 -16.56 -5.23
C VAL A 73 -7.46 -16.31 -5.26
N VAL A 74 -6.94 -15.53 -6.21
CA VAL A 74 -5.53 -15.13 -6.24
C VAL A 74 -5.28 -14.00 -5.24
N LYS A 75 -6.15 -12.99 -5.21
CA LYS A 75 -6.01 -11.85 -4.29
C LYS A 75 -6.06 -12.27 -2.81
N ARG A 76 -6.87 -13.28 -2.50
CA ARG A 76 -7.02 -13.85 -1.15
C ARG A 76 -5.96 -14.89 -0.77
N MET A 77 -5.07 -15.26 -1.69
CA MET A 77 -4.09 -16.32 -1.47
C MET A 77 -3.06 -15.92 -0.39
N PRO A 78 -2.82 -16.77 0.64
CA PRO A 78 -1.70 -16.58 1.55
C PRO A 78 -0.38 -16.56 0.77
N TYR A 79 0.50 -15.62 1.08
CA TYR A 79 1.75 -15.43 0.35
C TYR A 79 1.55 -15.21 -1.16
N ARG A 80 0.51 -14.48 -1.57
CA ARG A 80 0.22 -14.19 -3.00
C ARG A 80 1.39 -13.58 -3.78
N GLY A 81 2.31 -12.87 -3.12
CA GLY A 81 3.57 -12.42 -3.75
C GLY A 81 4.44 -13.56 -4.29
N LEU A 82 4.35 -14.76 -3.72
CA LEU A 82 5.02 -15.97 -4.23
C LEU A 82 4.37 -16.50 -5.52
N ALA A 83 3.05 -16.36 -5.66
CA ALA A 83 2.36 -16.68 -6.91
C ALA A 83 2.67 -15.60 -7.98
N PHE A 84 2.69 -14.33 -7.60
CA PHE A 84 3.07 -13.20 -8.46
C PHE A 84 4.46 -13.36 -9.09
N ALA A 85 5.40 -14.05 -8.43
CA ALA A 85 6.70 -14.37 -9.02
C ALA A 85 6.61 -15.10 -10.38
N ALA A 86 5.46 -15.68 -10.75
CA ALA A 86 5.18 -16.19 -12.11
C ALA A 86 5.42 -15.16 -13.23
N THR A 87 5.31 -13.86 -12.93
CA THR A 87 5.44 -12.80 -13.94
C THR A 87 6.90 -12.41 -14.22
N ASP A 88 7.86 -12.92 -13.45
CA ASP A 88 9.27 -12.54 -13.53
C ASP A 88 10.18 -13.78 -13.46
N PRO A 89 10.80 -14.19 -14.58
CA PRO A 89 11.70 -15.35 -14.62
C PRO A 89 12.89 -15.25 -13.65
N GLU A 90 13.37 -14.04 -13.34
CA GLU A 90 14.44 -13.87 -12.35
C GLU A 90 13.94 -14.23 -10.95
N SER A 91 12.77 -13.71 -10.58
CA SER A 91 12.09 -14.04 -9.33
C SER A 91 11.82 -15.54 -9.22
N GLN A 92 11.33 -16.19 -10.29
CA GLN A 92 11.17 -17.65 -10.31
C GLN A 92 12.47 -18.40 -10.01
N ALA A 93 13.57 -18.01 -10.66
CA ALA A 93 14.87 -18.63 -10.45
C ALA A 93 15.35 -18.48 -9.00
N ILE A 94 15.17 -17.31 -8.41
CA ILE A 94 15.52 -17.04 -7.00
C ILE A 94 14.71 -17.92 -6.05
N LYS A 95 13.38 -18.03 -6.23
CA LYS A 95 12.57 -18.88 -5.35
C LYS A 95 12.95 -20.36 -5.48
N MET A 96 13.31 -20.82 -6.68
CA MET A 96 13.78 -22.19 -6.90
C MET A 96 15.12 -22.45 -6.20
N GLU A 97 16.03 -21.47 -6.18
CA GLU A 97 17.28 -21.53 -5.42
C GLU A 97 17.03 -21.54 -3.90
N TYR A 98 16.08 -20.75 -3.41
CA TYR A 98 15.70 -20.80 -1.99
C TYR A 98 15.22 -22.19 -1.59
N ILE A 99 14.39 -22.84 -2.41
CA ILE A 99 13.93 -24.21 -2.14
C ILE A 99 15.10 -25.21 -2.11
N ASP A 100 16.14 -25.04 -2.94
CA ASP A 100 17.34 -25.89 -2.90
C ASP A 100 18.07 -25.81 -1.55
N ASN A 101 17.99 -24.66 -0.88
CA ASN A 101 18.67 -24.39 0.38
C ASN A 101 17.86 -24.79 1.63
N PHE A 102 16.63 -25.28 1.47
CA PHE A 102 15.81 -25.73 2.60
C PHE A 102 16.46 -26.91 3.35
N ASP A 103 16.32 -26.91 4.67
CA ASP A 103 16.75 -28.01 5.55
C ASP A 103 15.68 -29.12 5.63
N VAL A 104 15.38 -29.71 4.47
CA VAL A 104 14.42 -30.80 4.27
C VAL A 104 15.00 -31.85 3.32
N SER A 105 14.34 -33.00 3.18
CA SER A 105 14.83 -34.04 2.27
C SER A 105 14.78 -33.57 0.79
N GLU A 106 15.67 -34.11 -0.05
CA GLU A 106 15.67 -33.81 -1.50
C GLU A 106 14.31 -34.09 -2.16
N LYS A 107 13.62 -35.15 -1.71
CA LYS A 107 12.27 -35.47 -2.17
C LYS A 107 11.25 -34.37 -1.82
N GLU A 108 11.39 -33.74 -0.65
CA GLU A 108 10.53 -32.62 -0.25
C GLU A 108 10.86 -31.37 -1.07
N LYS A 109 12.14 -31.09 -1.34
CA LYS A 109 12.53 -30.00 -2.24
C LYS A 109 11.94 -30.18 -3.64
N GLU A 110 12.04 -31.39 -4.21
CA GLU A 110 11.42 -31.73 -5.49
C GLU A 110 9.89 -31.53 -5.46
N ARG A 111 9.22 -31.92 -4.37
CA ARG A 111 7.77 -31.66 -4.17
C ARG A 111 7.47 -30.17 -4.18
N TYR A 112 8.22 -29.35 -3.43
CA TYR A 112 8.00 -27.91 -3.36
C TYR A 112 8.25 -27.22 -4.69
N LYS A 113 9.32 -27.58 -5.40
CA LYS A 113 9.61 -27.04 -6.73
C LYS A 113 8.52 -27.39 -7.73
N ALA A 114 8.09 -28.66 -7.77
CA ALA A 114 7.04 -29.10 -8.67
C ALA A 114 5.70 -28.41 -8.35
N GLY A 115 5.35 -28.30 -7.07
CA GLY A 115 4.13 -27.62 -6.64
C GLY A 115 4.14 -26.12 -6.97
N LEU A 116 5.25 -25.43 -6.71
CA LEU A 116 5.37 -24.01 -7.02
C LEU A 116 5.37 -23.74 -8.53
N GLN A 117 6.04 -24.60 -9.32
CA GLN A 117 5.98 -24.50 -10.78
C GLN A 117 4.56 -24.71 -11.31
N ASP A 118 3.80 -25.66 -10.76
CA ASP A 118 2.40 -25.90 -11.13
C ASP A 118 1.51 -24.66 -10.84
N ILE A 119 1.73 -23.99 -9.71
CA ILE A 119 1.07 -22.72 -9.38
C ILE A 119 1.38 -21.67 -10.46
N TRP A 120 2.65 -21.50 -10.81
CA TRP A 120 3.05 -20.51 -11.81
C TRP A 120 2.53 -20.81 -13.22
N ASP A 121 2.47 -22.08 -13.62
CA ASP A 121 1.94 -22.50 -14.93
C ASP A 121 0.43 -22.23 -15.05
N ARG A 122 -0.28 -22.15 -13.91
CA ARG A 122 -1.72 -21.87 -13.82
C ARG A 122 -2.05 -20.40 -13.54
N TYR A 123 -1.09 -19.59 -13.10
CA TYR A 123 -1.31 -18.21 -12.70
C TYR A 123 -1.64 -17.31 -13.90
N PRO A 124 -2.58 -16.36 -13.78
CA PRO A 124 -3.48 -16.15 -12.64
C PRO A 124 -4.81 -16.94 -12.75
N ASP A 125 -5.13 -17.47 -13.93
CA ASP A 125 -6.50 -17.84 -14.31
C ASP A 125 -7.01 -19.15 -13.70
N ASN A 126 -6.12 -20.09 -13.37
CA ASN A 126 -6.49 -21.45 -12.98
C ASN A 126 -6.08 -21.79 -11.54
N ILE A 127 -5.99 -20.78 -10.67
CA ILE A 127 -5.75 -20.92 -9.23
C ILE A 127 -7.03 -21.31 -8.50
N THR A 128 -6.91 -22.11 -7.43
CA THR A 128 -8.03 -22.59 -6.62
C THR A 128 -7.73 -22.47 -5.13
N GLU A 129 -8.76 -22.51 -4.26
CA GLU A 129 -8.58 -22.46 -2.80
C GLU A 129 -7.80 -23.68 -2.26
N ASP A 130 -7.80 -24.82 -2.97
CA ASP A 130 -7.00 -25.99 -2.60
C ASP A 130 -5.49 -25.70 -2.60
N ASP A 131 -5.06 -24.66 -3.33
CA ASP A 131 -3.67 -24.21 -3.38
C ASP A 131 -3.23 -23.51 -2.09
N TYR A 132 -4.17 -22.98 -1.29
CA TYR A 132 -3.84 -22.15 -0.12
C TYR A 132 -3.07 -22.92 0.95
N ALA A 133 -3.35 -24.21 1.12
CA ALA A 133 -2.65 -25.05 2.07
C ALA A 133 -1.18 -25.23 1.69
N PHE A 134 -0.90 -25.42 0.39
CA PHE A 134 0.46 -25.52 -0.12
C PHE A 134 1.20 -24.19 0.02
N MET A 135 0.57 -23.08 -0.33
CA MET A 135 1.18 -21.75 -0.23
C MET A 135 1.46 -21.35 1.23
N SER A 136 0.55 -21.68 2.15
CA SER A 136 0.73 -21.44 3.59
C SER A 136 1.84 -22.30 4.21
N GLU A 137 2.05 -23.52 3.67
CA GLU A 137 3.16 -24.38 4.07
C GLU A 137 4.50 -23.83 3.55
N LEU A 138 4.56 -23.42 2.30
CA LEU A 138 5.79 -23.02 1.60
C LEU A 138 6.24 -21.59 1.93
N GLY A 139 5.32 -20.65 2.02
CA GLY A 139 5.58 -19.22 2.19
C GLY A 139 6.54 -18.86 3.35
N PRO A 140 6.30 -19.35 4.59
CA PRO A 140 7.19 -19.06 5.71
C PRO A 140 8.62 -19.58 5.48
N MET A 141 8.79 -20.69 4.74
CA MET A 141 10.10 -21.25 4.42
C MET A 141 10.85 -20.38 3.40
N ILE A 142 10.13 -19.87 2.39
CA ILE A 142 10.66 -18.93 1.40
C ILE A 142 11.10 -17.63 2.07
N GLU A 143 10.26 -17.04 2.93
CA GLU A 143 10.62 -15.82 3.65
C GLU A 143 11.87 -16.01 4.51
N LYS A 144 11.90 -17.11 5.29
CA LYS A 144 13.03 -17.45 6.13
C LYS A 144 14.33 -17.59 5.34
N GLU A 145 14.30 -18.25 4.19
CA GLU A 145 15.50 -18.45 3.38
C GLU A 145 15.96 -17.16 2.70
N GLY A 146 15.05 -16.36 2.14
CA GLY A 146 15.40 -15.08 1.51
C GLY A 146 16.09 -14.12 2.47
N LEU A 147 15.71 -14.16 3.75
CA LEU A 147 16.23 -13.27 4.79
C LEU A 147 17.46 -13.81 5.53
N LYS A 148 17.86 -15.06 5.27
CA LYS A 148 18.99 -15.72 5.95
C LYS A 148 20.31 -14.96 5.88
N ASN A 149 20.51 -14.23 4.78
CA ASN A 149 21.72 -13.43 4.53
C ASN A 149 21.46 -11.92 4.66
N TYR A 150 20.34 -11.50 5.26
CA TYR A 150 20.11 -10.10 5.57
C TYR A 150 21.19 -9.60 6.55
N LYS A 151 21.81 -8.46 6.22
CA LYS A 151 22.97 -7.92 6.96
C LYS A 151 22.63 -6.67 7.78
N GLY A 152 21.35 -6.29 7.85
CA GLY A 152 20.92 -5.13 8.65
C GLY A 152 20.74 -5.45 10.13
N GLU A 153 20.61 -4.39 10.93
CA GLU A 153 20.32 -4.45 12.36
C GLU A 153 18.87 -4.89 12.64
N ASP A 154 18.54 -5.10 13.92
CA ASP A 154 17.27 -5.64 14.43
C ASP A 154 16.04 -5.25 13.58
N ILE A 155 15.42 -6.30 13.06
CA ILE A 155 14.16 -6.28 12.31
C ILE A 155 13.04 -6.09 13.33
N GLY A 156 12.26 -5.02 13.16
CA GLY A 156 11.12 -4.71 14.00
C GLY A 156 10.22 -3.70 13.29
N VAL A 157 8.92 -3.76 13.58
CA VAL A 157 7.88 -2.85 13.06
C VAL A 157 8.31 -1.40 13.37
N LYS A 158 8.53 -0.62 12.31
CA LYS A 158 9.07 0.74 12.35
C LYS A 158 8.33 1.71 11.43
N TRP A 159 7.07 1.47 11.09
CA TRP A 159 6.16 2.56 10.71
C TRP A 159 5.86 3.43 11.94
N TYR A 160 6.93 3.96 12.55
CA TYR A 160 6.94 4.53 13.89
C TYR A 160 6.99 6.05 13.82
N ALA A 161 6.09 6.64 14.61
CA ALA A 161 6.06 8.03 15.07
C ALA A 161 6.09 9.09 13.97
N ASN A 162 7.25 9.36 13.38
CA ASN A 162 7.46 10.55 12.56
C ASN A 162 6.56 10.58 11.31
N SER A 163 6.26 9.42 10.71
CA SER A 163 5.40 9.34 9.52
C SER A 163 3.95 9.71 9.83
N HIS A 164 3.34 9.05 10.80
CA HIS A 164 1.98 9.37 11.25
C HIS A 164 1.85 10.81 11.75
N GLN A 165 2.81 11.26 12.55
CA GLN A 165 2.89 12.64 13.04
C GLN A 165 2.84 13.65 11.89
N ASP A 166 3.61 13.43 10.82
CA ASP A 166 3.62 14.34 9.68
C ASP A 166 2.31 14.27 8.87
N PHE A 167 1.69 13.10 8.70
CA PHE A 167 0.36 13.00 8.05
C PHE A 167 -0.69 13.83 8.79
N ALA A 168 -0.80 13.67 10.11
CA ALA A 168 -1.75 14.42 10.92
C ALA A 168 -1.41 15.92 10.96
N TYR A 169 -0.14 16.27 11.16
CA TYR A 169 0.31 17.66 11.27
C TYR A 169 0.04 18.46 9.99
N TYR A 170 0.34 17.88 8.82
CA TYR A 170 0.18 18.57 7.54
C TYR A 170 -1.26 18.57 7.04
N ALA A 171 -2.08 17.59 7.43
CA ALA A 171 -3.52 17.64 7.18
C ALA A 171 -4.19 18.85 7.84
N CYS A 172 -3.74 19.21 9.06
CA CYS A 172 -4.25 20.33 9.85
C CYS A 172 -3.75 21.72 9.38
N ASP A 173 -3.46 21.93 8.08
CA ASP A 173 -2.73 23.12 7.63
C ASP A 173 -3.37 24.44 8.11
N GLY A 174 -2.53 25.32 8.66
CA GLY A 174 -2.95 26.59 9.25
C GLY A 174 -3.59 26.52 10.65
N SER A 175 -3.91 25.33 11.19
CA SER A 175 -4.48 25.20 12.53
C SER A 175 -3.47 25.51 13.64
N THR A 176 -3.93 26.18 14.70
CA THR A 176 -3.12 26.41 15.92
C THR A 176 -2.95 25.12 16.75
N TYR A 177 -3.80 24.11 16.54
CA TYR A 177 -3.84 22.85 17.29
C TYR A 177 -3.19 21.67 16.55
N ARG A 178 -2.51 21.92 15.42
CA ARG A 178 -1.83 20.88 14.63
C ARG A 178 -0.80 20.06 15.42
N ASN A 179 -0.24 20.61 16.50
CA ASN A 179 0.67 19.87 17.37
C ASN A 179 -0.06 18.88 18.26
N ASP A 180 -1.30 19.18 18.69
CA ASP A 180 -2.12 18.23 19.45
C ASP A 180 -2.46 17.01 18.57
N ALA A 181 -2.77 17.23 17.28
CA ALA A 181 -2.97 16.16 16.30
C ALA A 181 -1.69 15.36 16.05
N LYS A 182 -0.58 16.07 15.80
CA LYS A 182 0.72 15.46 15.60
C LYS A 182 1.06 14.54 16.76
N ASP A 183 1.09 15.05 17.98
CA ASP A 183 1.62 14.34 19.14
C ASP A 183 0.74 13.15 19.58
N ALA A 184 -0.53 13.10 19.16
CA ALA A 184 -1.44 11.97 19.38
C ALA A 184 -1.38 10.90 18.27
N ALA A 185 -0.87 11.25 17.09
CA ALA A 185 -0.93 10.39 15.91
C ALA A 185 -0.06 9.13 15.99
N ASP A 186 0.83 9.02 16.97
CA ASP A 186 1.64 7.81 17.21
C ASP A 186 1.29 7.08 18.52
N ASP A 187 0.32 7.57 19.27
CA ASP A 187 -0.16 6.91 20.48
C ASP A 187 -0.70 5.49 20.23
N PRO A 188 -1.41 5.18 19.12
CA PRO A 188 -1.90 3.81 18.88
C PRO A 188 -0.79 2.77 18.75
N ASP A 189 0.43 3.19 18.46
CA ASP A 189 1.63 2.35 18.45
C ASP A 189 2.24 2.12 19.84
N ALA A 190 1.77 2.81 20.88
CA ALA A 190 2.28 2.60 22.21
C ALA A 190 1.82 1.24 22.77
N SER A 191 2.74 0.51 23.39
CA SER A 191 2.37 -0.68 24.15
C SER A 191 1.41 -0.32 25.28
N GLY A 192 0.23 -0.94 25.29
CA GLY A 192 -0.81 -0.69 26.29
C GLY A 192 -1.81 0.41 25.94
N PHE A 193 -1.71 1.05 24.77
CA PHE A 193 -2.79 1.91 24.24
C PHE A 193 -4.04 1.06 24.01
N GLU A 194 -3.87 -0.08 23.35
CA GLU A 194 -4.94 -1.04 23.11
C GLU A 194 -4.87 -2.26 24.04
N LEU A 195 -5.99 -2.98 24.11
CA LEU A 195 -6.06 -4.26 24.80
C LEU A 195 -5.07 -5.27 24.18
N PRO A 196 -4.42 -6.12 24.99
CA PRO A 196 -3.53 -7.15 24.48
C PRO A 196 -4.21 -8.03 23.42
N GLY A 197 -3.56 -8.20 22.28
CA GLY A 197 -4.06 -8.99 21.15
C GLY A 197 -4.84 -8.20 20.09
N TYR A 198 -5.23 -6.95 20.36
CA TYR A 198 -5.93 -6.11 19.38
C TYR A 198 -5.01 -5.16 18.62
N ARG A 199 -3.85 -4.79 19.19
CA ARG A 199 -2.90 -3.83 18.58
C ARG A 199 -2.73 -4.01 17.07
N TYR A 200 -2.16 -5.13 16.66
CA TYR A 200 -1.87 -5.36 15.25
C TYR A 200 -3.12 -5.55 14.39
N TYR A 201 -4.20 -6.08 14.97
CA TYR A 201 -5.47 -6.23 14.27
C TYR A 201 -6.09 -4.86 13.95
N ASN A 202 -6.02 -3.91 14.88
CA ASN A 202 -6.57 -2.57 14.71
C ASN A 202 -5.71 -1.69 13.81
N HIS A 203 -4.44 -2.03 13.59
CA HIS A 203 -3.54 -1.36 12.65
C HIS A 203 -3.67 -1.92 11.21
N TYR A 204 -4.55 -2.90 11.03
CA TYR A 204 -4.65 -3.69 9.80
C TYR A 204 -6.03 -3.59 9.17
N TRP A 205 -6.09 -3.71 7.84
CA TRP A 205 -7.29 -4.00 7.08
C TRP A 205 -6.96 -4.72 5.77
N ASP A 206 -7.20 -6.03 5.70
CA ASP A 206 -7.07 -6.77 4.45
C ASP A 206 -8.14 -6.31 3.44
N ALA A 207 -7.70 -5.76 2.31
CA ALA A 207 -8.56 -5.23 1.26
C ALA A 207 -9.47 -6.31 0.63
N ASP A 208 -9.02 -7.56 0.56
CA ASP A 208 -9.68 -8.62 -0.20
C ASP A 208 -10.55 -9.54 0.66
N TRP A 209 -10.11 -9.79 1.90
CA TRP A 209 -10.84 -10.54 2.92
C TRP A 209 -11.76 -9.65 3.75
N HIS A 210 -11.54 -8.33 3.76
CA HIS A 210 -12.25 -7.37 4.58
C HIS A 210 -12.13 -7.68 6.08
N VAL A 211 -10.89 -7.90 6.52
CA VAL A 211 -10.55 -8.31 7.88
C VAL A 211 -9.55 -7.35 8.48
N GLY A 212 -9.87 -6.81 9.65
CA GLY A 212 -9.04 -5.84 10.35
C GLY A 212 -9.88 -4.81 11.11
N GLY A 213 -9.23 -4.07 12.01
CA GLY A 213 -9.89 -3.11 12.90
C GLY A 213 -9.67 -1.65 12.52
N ALA A 214 -8.73 -1.34 11.60
CA ALA A 214 -8.36 0.03 11.27
C ALA A 214 -9.55 0.91 10.85
N PRO A 215 -10.50 0.45 10.01
CA PRO A 215 -11.63 1.27 9.59
C PRO A 215 -12.52 1.70 10.77
N GLY A 216 -12.86 0.75 11.65
CA GLY A 216 -13.70 1.03 12.81
C GLY A 216 -13.01 1.90 13.87
N CYS A 217 -11.68 1.78 14.00
CA CYS A 217 -10.92 2.64 14.89
C CYS A 217 -10.87 4.09 14.36
N CYS A 218 -10.60 4.26 13.06
CA CYS A 218 -10.65 5.58 12.41
C CYS A 218 -12.00 6.27 12.61
N ASP A 219 -13.11 5.58 12.32
CA ASP A 219 -14.46 6.12 12.48
C ASP A 219 -14.79 6.52 13.92
N ALA A 220 -14.44 5.65 14.89
CA ALA A 220 -14.70 5.93 16.30
C ALA A 220 -13.99 7.21 16.79
N TYR A 221 -12.71 7.38 16.44
CA TYR A 221 -11.94 8.56 16.84
C TYR A 221 -12.32 9.80 16.02
N ALA A 222 -12.65 9.68 14.73
CA ALA A 222 -13.16 10.79 13.93
C ALA A 222 -14.50 11.32 14.48
N GLY A 223 -15.41 10.42 14.88
CA GLY A 223 -16.66 10.80 15.53
C GLY A 223 -16.45 11.46 16.90
N GLY A 224 -15.46 10.97 17.67
CA GLY A 224 -15.03 11.63 18.91
C GLY A 224 -14.52 13.05 18.68
N ALA A 225 -13.68 13.22 17.65
CA ALA A 225 -13.14 14.50 17.25
C ALA A 225 -14.22 15.52 16.85
N GLN A 226 -15.24 15.09 16.07
CA GLN A 226 -16.39 15.92 15.71
C GLN A 226 -17.17 16.39 16.95
N ILE A 227 -17.41 15.50 17.92
CA ILE A 227 -18.08 15.86 19.17
C ILE A 227 -17.27 16.94 19.91
N TRP A 228 -15.93 16.81 19.96
CA TRP A 228 -15.10 17.83 20.60
C TRP A 228 -15.13 19.16 19.84
N ALA A 229 -15.09 19.13 18.51
CA ALA A 229 -15.17 20.31 17.66
C ALA A 229 -16.50 21.06 17.87
N ASP A 230 -17.63 20.35 17.85
CA ASP A 230 -18.97 20.89 18.08
C ASP A 230 -19.12 21.57 19.46
N ASN A 231 -18.34 21.11 20.44
CA ASN A 231 -18.31 21.65 21.80
C ASN A 231 -17.23 22.72 22.01
N GLY A 232 -16.54 23.15 20.96
CA GLY A 232 -15.47 24.15 21.02
C GLY A 232 -14.19 23.68 21.71
N ARG A 233 -14.03 22.36 21.94
CA ARG A 233 -12.84 21.75 22.56
C ARG A 233 -11.82 21.36 21.49
N MET A 234 -11.26 22.38 20.84
CA MET A 234 -10.44 22.19 19.63
C MET A 234 -9.15 21.39 19.86
N ALA A 235 -8.50 21.51 21.03
CA ALA A 235 -7.31 20.71 21.33
C ALA A 235 -7.65 19.20 21.39
N ASP A 236 -8.76 18.85 22.04
CA ASP A 236 -9.24 17.46 22.11
C ASP A 236 -9.74 16.94 20.75
N ALA A 237 -10.36 17.82 19.95
CA ALA A 237 -10.75 17.49 18.59
C ALA A 237 -9.53 17.13 17.73
N HIS A 238 -8.45 17.90 17.84
CA HIS A 238 -7.21 17.63 17.10
C HIS A 238 -6.49 16.39 17.62
N HIS A 239 -6.48 16.16 18.93
CA HIS A 239 -5.95 14.94 19.54
C HIS A 239 -6.65 13.69 18.97
N ASP A 240 -7.99 13.64 19.01
CA ASP A 240 -8.76 12.50 18.51
C ASP A 240 -8.65 12.38 16.97
N PHE A 241 -8.55 13.49 16.24
CA PHE A 241 -8.21 13.47 14.82
C PHE A 241 -6.84 12.86 14.56
N GLY A 242 -5.82 13.18 15.38
CA GLY A 242 -4.49 12.59 15.28
C GLY A 242 -4.53 11.07 15.37
N ILE A 243 -5.31 10.54 16.33
CA ILE A 243 -5.52 9.10 16.47
C ILE A 243 -6.30 8.51 15.30
N ALA A 244 -7.35 9.18 14.80
CA ALA A 244 -8.08 8.71 13.61
C ALA A 244 -7.18 8.66 12.36
N SER A 245 -6.36 9.70 12.18
CA SER A 245 -5.37 9.84 11.12
C SER A 245 -4.34 8.70 11.13
N HIS A 246 -3.97 8.20 12.32
CA HIS A 246 -3.09 7.04 12.46
C HIS A 246 -3.63 5.82 11.71
N TYR A 247 -4.83 5.37 12.06
CA TYR A 247 -5.45 4.17 11.49
C TYR A 247 -5.76 4.32 9.99
N LEU A 248 -6.10 5.53 9.54
CA LEU A 248 -6.22 5.82 8.11
C LEU A 248 -4.89 5.71 7.38
N SER A 249 -3.82 6.17 8.01
CA SER A 249 -2.48 6.18 7.43
C SER A 249 -1.86 4.78 7.38
N ASP A 250 -2.15 3.94 8.37
CA ASP A 250 -1.77 2.52 8.37
C ASP A 250 -2.30 1.82 7.12
N ALA A 251 -3.58 1.97 6.80
CA ALA A 251 -4.17 1.40 5.59
C ALA A 251 -3.48 1.87 4.29
N GLY A 252 -2.72 2.97 4.34
CA GLY A 252 -1.87 3.44 3.24
C GLY A 252 -0.62 2.59 3.00
N ASN A 253 -0.23 1.74 3.94
CA ASN A 253 0.90 0.83 3.84
C ASN A 253 0.45 -0.51 3.20
N PRO A 254 1.06 -0.95 2.08
CA PRO A 254 0.73 -2.24 1.45
C PRO A 254 0.78 -3.46 2.40
N PHE A 255 1.65 -3.46 3.41
CA PHE A 255 1.72 -4.56 4.39
C PHE A 255 0.67 -4.47 5.50
N HIS A 256 0.02 -3.31 5.67
CA HIS A 256 -1.14 -3.15 6.54
C HIS A 256 -2.47 -3.38 5.81
N SER A 257 -2.42 -3.57 4.48
CA SER A 257 -3.60 -3.77 3.64
C SER A 257 -3.69 -5.14 2.98
N ALA A 258 -2.64 -5.97 3.09
CA ALA A 258 -2.61 -7.33 2.55
C ALA A 258 -1.58 -8.21 3.26
N GLY A 259 -1.78 -9.53 3.19
CA GLY A 259 -0.75 -10.51 3.52
C GLY A 259 -0.64 -10.96 4.97
N ALA A 260 -1.48 -10.44 5.87
CA ALA A 260 -1.49 -10.83 7.28
C ALA A 260 -2.64 -11.78 7.66
N VAL A 261 -3.11 -12.58 6.70
CA VAL A 261 -4.24 -13.51 6.86
C VAL A 261 -3.85 -14.96 6.58
N ASP A 262 -4.52 -15.91 7.25
CA ASP A 262 -4.37 -17.35 6.98
C ASP A 262 -5.21 -17.81 5.78
N GLN A 263 -5.08 -19.10 5.45
CA GLN A 263 -5.79 -19.77 4.35
C GLN A 263 -7.33 -19.75 4.44
N VAL A 264 -7.94 -19.29 5.54
CA VAL A 264 -9.40 -19.14 5.64
C VAL A 264 -9.80 -17.70 5.99
N GLY A 265 -8.87 -16.75 5.87
CA GLY A 265 -9.14 -15.33 6.06
C GLY A 265 -9.10 -14.85 7.52
N ASN A 266 -8.48 -15.57 8.45
CA ASN A 266 -8.27 -15.02 9.80
C ASN A 266 -7.02 -14.16 9.84
N PHE A 267 -7.07 -13.03 10.54
CA PHE A 267 -5.87 -12.24 10.86
C PHE A 267 -4.86 -13.07 11.67
N VAL A 268 -3.58 -12.99 11.28
CA VAL A 268 -2.46 -13.68 11.94
C VAL A 268 -1.38 -12.67 12.29
N ALA A 269 -1.25 -12.38 13.58
CA ALA A 269 -0.25 -11.43 14.09
C ALA A 269 1.19 -11.74 13.66
N ASN A 270 1.56 -13.02 13.55
CA ASN A 270 2.91 -13.41 13.12
C ASN A 270 3.19 -13.10 11.64
N LEU A 271 2.15 -13.03 10.79
CA LEU A 271 2.29 -12.64 9.39
C LEU A 271 2.38 -11.12 9.27
N PHE A 272 1.62 -10.40 10.11
CA PHE A 272 1.73 -8.95 10.25
C PHE A 272 3.14 -8.56 10.70
N THR A 273 3.66 -9.14 11.78
CA THR A 273 5.03 -8.87 12.24
C THR A 273 6.08 -9.70 11.50
N SER A 274 5.89 -9.92 10.19
CA SER A 274 6.86 -10.64 9.38
C SER A 274 8.09 -9.76 9.14
N ASN A 275 9.23 -10.40 8.94
CA ASN A 275 10.46 -9.66 8.65
C ASN A 275 10.37 -8.85 7.34
N ASN A 276 9.57 -9.29 6.35
CA ASN A 276 9.37 -8.53 5.12
C ASN A 276 8.60 -7.23 5.39
N HIS A 277 7.56 -7.30 6.24
CA HIS A 277 6.83 -6.11 6.72
C HIS A 277 7.81 -5.13 7.37
N ASP A 278 8.56 -5.61 8.35
CA ASP A 278 9.51 -4.79 9.11
C ASP A 278 10.59 -4.16 8.21
N LEU A 279 11.11 -4.89 7.22
CA LEU A 279 12.09 -4.35 6.26
C LEU A 279 11.51 -3.21 5.43
N TYR A 280 10.29 -3.37 4.94
CA TYR A 280 9.62 -2.34 4.14
C TYR A 280 9.38 -1.07 4.94
N GLU A 281 8.93 -1.21 6.19
CA GLU A 281 8.75 -0.06 7.07
C GLU A 281 10.08 0.62 7.43
N ASN A 282 11.14 -0.15 7.67
CA ASN A 282 12.48 0.38 7.87
C ASN A 282 12.95 1.19 6.66
N TYR A 283 12.65 0.73 5.44
CA TYR A 283 12.96 1.47 4.22
C TYR A 283 12.29 2.85 4.21
N ILE A 284 11.00 2.91 4.55
CA ILE A 284 10.23 4.16 4.60
C ILE A 284 10.80 5.08 5.67
N TYR A 285 11.00 4.56 6.87
CA TYR A 285 11.57 5.32 7.99
C TYR A 285 12.94 5.94 7.63
N ASN A 286 13.85 5.14 7.07
CA ASN A 286 15.19 5.60 6.69
C ASN A 286 15.18 6.64 5.56
N ASN A 287 14.14 6.65 4.74
CA ASN A 287 13.96 7.59 3.63
C ASN A 287 12.90 8.68 3.92
N TRP A 288 12.42 8.79 5.15
CA TRP A 288 11.36 9.75 5.48
C TRP A 288 11.84 11.20 5.30
N ASN A 289 13.00 11.53 5.89
CA ASN A 289 13.60 12.87 5.89
C ASN A 289 14.82 13.02 4.95
N SER A 290 15.23 11.94 4.28
CA SER A 290 16.44 11.86 3.47
C SER A 290 16.27 10.92 2.29
N GLY A 291 17.22 10.91 1.34
CA GLY A 291 17.13 10.06 0.16
C GLY A 291 15.89 10.42 -0.67
N VAL A 292 14.94 9.48 -0.76
CA VAL A 292 13.64 9.68 -1.42
C VAL A 292 12.86 10.85 -0.81
N ASN A 293 13.01 11.08 0.51
CA ASN A 293 12.34 12.13 1.27
C ASN A 293 10.80 12.07 1.15
N PHE A 294 10.23 10.95 1.60
CA PHE A 294 8.78 10.70 1.61
C PHE A 294 7.99 11.81 2.30
N ARG A 295 8.52 12.37 3.38
CA ARG A 295 7.93 13.50 4.09
C ARG A 295 7.59 14.66 3.17
N SER A 296 8.44 14.92 2.17
CA SER A 296 8.23 16.04 1.26
C SER A 296 7.02 15.86 0.34
N TYR A 297 6.49 14.65 0.20
CA TYR A 297 5.26 14.36 -0.55
C TYR A 297 4.01 14.49 0.33
N VAL A 298 4.18 14.49 1.66
CA VAL A 298 3.14 14.83 2.63
C VAL A 298 3.11 16.34 2.84
N SER A 299 4.26 16.93 3.18
CA SER A 299 4.36 18.36 3.57
C SER A 299 4.09 19.35 2.44
N SER A 300 4.06 18.88 1.19
CA SER A 300 3.80 19.72 0.01
C SER A 300 2.58 19.28 -0.79
N ASN A 301 1.79 18.39 -0.20
CA ASN A 301 0.46 18.04 -0.67
C ASN A 301 -0.51 19.06 -0.08
N THR A 302 -1.38 19.61 -0.93
CA THR A 302 -2.48 20.49 -0.51
C THR A 302 -3.81 20.03 -1.09
N GLN A 303 -3.82 18.86 -1.73
CA GLN A 303 -5.02 18.23 -2.28
C GLN A 303 -5.68 17.38 -1.20
N SER A 304 -7.01 17.41 -1.16
CA SER A 304 -7.82 16.52 -0.33
C SER A 304 -8.67 15.60 -1.20
N ILE A 305 -8.92 14.39 -0.70
CA ILE A 305 -10.01 13.54 -1.18
C ILE A 305 -11.20 13.82 -0.28
N THR A 306 -12.39 14.05 -0.84
CA THR A 306 -13.57 14.27 -0.02
C THR A 306 -13.91 13.00 0.76
N VAL A 307 -13.85 13.08 2.09
CA VAL A 307 -14.27 12.02 3.00
C VAL A 307 -15.67 12.33 3.51
N THR A 308 -16.57 11.36 3.35
CA THR A 308 -17.94 11.44 3.89
C THR A 308 -18.24 10.34 4.91
N ASP A 309 -17.38 9.33 4.95
CA ASP A 309 -17.42 8.16 5.81
C ASP A 309 -15.95 7.79 6.12
N PRO A 310 -15.46 8.02 7.35
CA PRO A 310 -14.10 7.68 7.74
C PRO A 310 -13.78 6.18 7.60
N GLU A 311 -14.73 5.30 7.93
CA GLU A 311 -14.56 3.85 7.81
C GLU A 311 -14.32 3.48 6.34
N GLN A 312 -15.14 4.00 5.43
CA GLN A 312 -14.97 3.75 4.00
C GLN A 312 -13.70 4.40 3.45
N ALA A 313 -13.26 5.56 3.95
CA ALA A 313 -12.00 6.17 3.53
C ALA A 313 -10.78 5.30 3.87
N VAL A 314 -10.78 4.62 5.02
CA VAL A 314 -9.72 3.65 5.36
C VAL A 314 -9.74 2.47 4.39
N LYS A 315 -10.92 1.93 4.09
CA LYS A 315 -11.07 0.80 3.15
C LYS A 315 -10.60 1.18 1.74
N ASP A 316 -11.01 2.35 1.24
CA ASP A 316 -10.60 2.84 -0.07
C ASP A 316 -9.08 3.10 -0.14
N ASN A 317 -8.46 3.55 0.97
CA ASN A 317 -7.00 3.72 1.05
C ASN A 317 -6.27 2.37 1.08
N ALA A 318 -6.83 1.38 1.79
CA ALA A 318 -6.31 0.01 1.81
C ALA A 318 -6.41 -0.68 0.45
N ASP A 319 -7.55 -0.57 -0.25
CA ASP A 319 -7.72 -1.10 -1.61
C ASP A 319 -6.65 -0.52 -2.55
N TYR A 320 -6.38 0.79 -2.42
CA TYR A 320 -5.36 1.48 -3.21
C TYR A 320 -3.94 1.02 -2.89
N SER A 321 -3.59 0.77 -1.63
CA SER A 321 -2.23 0.35 -1.24
C SER A 321 -2.00 -1.15 -1.49
N ALA A 322 -3.03 -1.98 -1.31
CA ALA A 322 -2.96 -3.44 -1.44
C ALA A 322 -2.55 -3.88 -2.86
N GLN A 323 -2.92 -3.12 -3.89
CA GLN A 323 -2.54 -3.42 -5.28
C GLN A 323 -1.02 -3.39 -5.51
N TYR A 324 -0.22 -2.80 -4.61
CA TYR A 324 1.24 -2.75 -4.72
C TYR A 324 1.95 -3.80 -3.87
N TYR A 325 1.20 -4.54 -3.04
CA TYR A 325 1.76 -5.52 -2.09
C TYR A 325 2.60 -6.59 -2.79
N ASP A 326 2.10 -7.20 -3.87
CA ASP A 326 2.73 -8.36 -4.51
C ASP A 326 4.13 -8.02 -5.03
N PHE A 327 4.25 -6.88 -5.75
CA PHE A 327 5.51 -6.41 -6.28
C PHE A 327 6.50 -6.07 -5.16
N ILE A 328 6.05 -5.32 -4.15
CA ILE A 328 6.92 -4.87 -3.06
C ILE A 328 7.39 -6.08 -2.24
N TRP A 329 6.48 -6.99 -1.89
CA TRP A 329 6.80 -8.23 -1.17
C TRP A 329 7.82 -9.07 -1.93
N ASP A 330 7.64 -9.24 -3.25
CA ASP A 330 8.58 -10.00 -4.08
C ASP A 330 9.99 -9.39 -4.04
N LYS A 331 10.11 -8.06 -4.22
CA LYS A 331 11.41 -7.38 -4.20
C LYS A 331 12.05 -7.36 -2.82
N VAL A 332 11.28 -7.13 -1.75
CA VAL A 332 11.77 -7.24 -0.38
C VAL A 332 12.31 -8.64 -0.12
N ASN A 333 11.58 -9.68 -0.52
CA ASN A 333 12.00 -11.05 -0.26
C ASN A 333 13.20 -11.51 -1.10
N ASN A 334 13.27 -11.12 -2.37
CA ASN A 334 14.36 -11.51 -3.28
C ASN A 334 15.65 -10.73 -3.00
N TYR A 335 15.53 -9.46 -2.61
CA TYR A 335 16.65 -8.53 -2.47
C TYR A 335 16.60 -7.75 -1.16
N PRO A 336 16.55 -8.40 0.01
CA PRO A 336 16.29 -7.72 1.29
C PRO A 336 17.34 -6.67 1.69
N ASN A 337 18.52 -6.70 1.07
CA ASN A 337 19.58 -5.71 1.31
C ASN A 337 19.60 -4.56 0.28
N THR A 338 18.86 -4.64 -0.82
CA THR A 338 18.95 -3.70 -1.95
C THR A 338 17.61 -3.38 -2.63
N PHE A 339 16.49 -3.90 -2.13
CA PHE A 339 15.16 -3.67 -2.71
C PHE A 339 14.78 -2.17 -2.73
N ASP A 340 15.35 -1.39 -1.81
CA ASP A 340 15.20 0.06 -1.70
C ASP A 340 15.78 0.85 -2.87
N SER A 341 16.66 0.21 -3.67
CA SER A 341 17.23 0.78 -4.89
C SER A 341 16.36 0.57 -6.13
N TYR A 342 15.30 -0.24 -6.05
CA TYR A 342 14.41 -0.49 -7.18
C TYR A 342 13.46 0.70 -7.37
N PHE A 343 13.50 1.29 -8.57
CA PHE A 343 12.71 2.47 -8.90
C PHE A 343 11.21 2.26 -8.65
N TYR A 344 10.65 1.12 -9.07
CA TYR A 344 9.21 0.86 -8.90
C TYR A 344 8.80 0.66 -7.44
N VAL A 345 9.68 0.13 -6.57
CA VAL A 345 9.42 0.08 -5.12
C VAL A 345 9.26 1.50 -4.58
N GLN A 346 10.19 2.40 -4.94
CA GLN A 346 10.12 3.81 -4.56
C GLN A 346 8.86 4.47 -5.12
N TYR A 347 8.59 4.29 -6.40
CA TYR A 347 7.46 4.92 -7.09
C TYR A 347 6.11 4.49 -6.50
N TYR A 348 5.88 3.18 -6.32
CA TYR A 348 4.63 2.68 -5.72
C TYR A 348 4.47 3.10 -4.26
N THR A 349 5.57 3.16 -3.50
CA THR A 349 5.53 3.70 -2.13
C THR A 349 5.15 5.18 -2.12
N LEU A 350 5.67 5.97 -3.06
CA LEU A 350 5.33 7.39 -3.19
C LEU A 350 3.87 7.63 -3.56
N LEU A 351 3.31 6.79 -4.44
CA LEU A 351 1.89 6.81 -4.77
C LEU A 351 1.03 6.55 -3.52
N CYS A 352 1.38 5.54 -2.73
CA CYS A 352 0.70 5.24 -1.46
C CYS A 352 0.78 6.40 -0.46
N VAL A 353 1.97 6.96 -0.24
CA VAL A 353 2.19 8.11 0.65
C VAL A 353 1.38 9.32 0.20
N GLN A 354 1.37 9.64 -1.09
CA GLN A 354 0.63 10.78 -1.60
C GLN A 354 -0.88 10.59 -1.46
N LYS A 355 -1.40 9.41 -1.83
CA LYS A 355 -2.84 9.10 -1.70
C LYS A 355 -3.29 9.18 -0.24
N THR A 356 -2.50 8.62 0.66
CA THR A 356 -2.74 8.65 2.11
C THR A 356 -2.76 10.08 2.66
N ALA A 357 -1.86 10.96 2.19
CA ALA A 357 -1.89 12.36 2.56
C ALA A 357 -3.21 13.04 2.12
N LYS A 358 -3.67 12.77 0.88
CA LYS A 358 -4.94 13.34 0.38
C LYS A 358 -6.14 12.87 1.22
N TYR A 359 -6.18 11.60 1.63
CA TYR A 359 -7.21 11.10 2.53
C TYR A 359 -7.15 11.72 3.92
N ASN A 360 -5.95 11.94 4.48
CA ASN A 360 -5.82 12.61 5.78
C ASN A 360 -6.29 14.06 5.76
N HIS A 361 -6.01 14.82 4.68
CA HIS A 361 -6.62 16.13 4.48
C HIS A 361 -8.15 16.04 4.41
N GLY A 362 -8.67 15.07 3.67
CA GLY A 362 -10.10 14.79 3.60
C GLY A 362 -10.75 14.46 4.93
N LEU A 363 -10.10 13.63 5.74
CA LEU A 363 -10.54 13.27 7.08
C LEU A 363 -10.56 14.49 8.00
N TYR A 364 -9.57 15.37 7.90
CA TYR A 364 -9.55 16.62 8.65
C TYR A 364 -10.71 17.53 8.25
N ASP A 365 -10.96 17.70 6.94
CA ASP A 365 -12.10 18.45 6.40
C ASP A 365 -13.46 17.85 6.82
N TYR A 366 -13.53 16.53 7.03
CA TYR A 366 -14.73 15.85 7.54
C TYR A 366 -14.98 16.15 9.04
N VAL A 367 -13.91 16.27 9.83
CA VAL A 367 -14.00 16.48 11.28
C VAL A 367 -14.29 17.94 11.64
N MET A 368 -13.72 18.90 10.91
CA MET A 368 -13.70 20.33 11.23
C MET A 368 -14.67 21.15 10.38
#